data_AF-A0A6P0M1X6-F1
#
_entry.id   AF-A0A6P0M1X6-F1
#
_cell.length_a   1.000
_cell.length_b   1.000
_cell.length_c   1.000
_cell.angle_alpha   90.00
_cell.angle_beta   90.00
_cell.angle_gamma   90.00
#
_symmetry.space_group_name_H-M   'P 1'
#
loop_
_entity.id
_entity.type
_entity.pdbx_description
1 polymer ?
#
loop_
_entity_poly.entity_id
_entity_poly.type
_entity_poly.pdbx_seq_one_letter_code
_entity_poly.pdbx_strand_id
1 'polypeptide(L)'
;MTQVYTKDFEIQCSPSQRTWIEISQKIAALPLPGVPIRLILTKVEGDTLTFESSFIDTDREPVWSSLLDINIRQRVSNQPFVAVSIIPTGVRAEIGGFAGDATPSTNLLATACDYLVTNPNAVTASDIYFGQDNVLYLEGNLICQLLLGNIGVIPEKRKNIAAIIEKPKDERFLNNVINALNGLRAVGGINIDPVVVTGGPVETACTYSQYGNASGEFKGMDELMKALDVVENSSARAVALMTTLEVDDKIRQAYYRGESIPNPWGGAEAIMTHMLTNFYPFTAAHA
;
A
#
# COMPACT_ATOMS: atom_id res chain seq x y z
N MET A 1 7.77 20.93 -2.88
CA MET A 1 8.19 19.84 -3.78
C MET A 1 8.00 18.56 -3.02
N THR A 2 7.18 17.65 -3.54
CA THR A 2 6.84 16.40 -2.85
C THR A 2 8.01 15.43 -2.90
N GLN A 3 8.52 15.03 -1.74
CA GLN A 3 9.65 14.11 -1.63
C GLN A 3 9.32 12.94 -0.72
N VAL A 4 9.70 11.74 -1.15
CA VAL A 4 9.61 10.52 -0.34
C VAL A 4 11.03 10.06 -0.03
N TYR A 5 11.31 9.77 1.24
CA TYR A 5 12.60 9.24 1.67
C TYR A 5 12.41 8.20 2.76
N THR A 6 13.35 7.26 2.82
CA THR A 6 13.41 6.22 3.85
C THR A 6 14.58 6.48 4.78
N LYS A 7 14.36 6.39 6.09
CA LYS A 7 15.39 6.59 7.12
C LYS A 7 15.25 5.56 8.23
N ASP A 8 16.40 5.22 8.79
CA ASP A 8 16.49 4.42 10.00
C ASP A 8 16.59 5.32 11.22
N PHE A 9 15.98 4.88 12.32
CA PHE A 9 16.10 5.54 13.62
C PHE A 9 15.92 4.52 14.75
N GLU A 10 16.25 4.96 15.96
CA GLU A 10 16.17 4.12 17.16
C GLU A 10 15.36 4.81 18.25
N ILE A 11 14.67 4.01 19.05
CA ILE A 11 14.07 4.45 20.31
C ILE A 11 14.50 3.55 21.45
N GLN A 12 14.48 4.10 22.66
CA GLN A 12 14.65 3.36 23.89
C GLN A 12 13.28 2.97 24.45
N CYS A 13 12.99 1.67 24.49
CA CYS A 13 11.74 1.08 24.94
C CYS A 13 11.99 -0.29 25.61
N SER A 14 11.92 -0.30 26.95
CA SER A 14 12.07 -1.52 27.73
C SER A 14 11.01 -2.57 27.36
N PRO A 15 11.27 -3.88 27.50
CA PRO A 15 10.30 -4.93 27.19
C PRO A 15 8.91 -4.72 27.83
N SER A 16 8.87 -4.20 29.05
CA SER A 16 7.62 -3.93 29.77
C SER A 16 6.76 -2.79 29.18
N GLN A 17 7.37 -1.93 28.37
CA GLN A 17 6.75 -0.77 27.74
C GLN A 17 6.43 -0.99 26.26
N ARG A 18 6.65 -2.19 25.70
CA ARG A 18 6.45 -2.48 24.27
C ARG A 18 4.97 -2.64 23.90
N THR A 19 4.23 -1.56 24.08
CA THR A 19 2.89 -1.37 23.55
C THR A 19 2.94 -0.35 22.43
N TRP A 20 2.01 -0.41 21.48
CA TRP A 20 1.98 0.59 20.41
C TRP A 20 1.83 2.01 20.93
N ILE A 21 1.04 2.23 22.00
CA ILE A 21 0.84 3.53 22.64
C ILE A 21 2.16 4.15 23.09
N GLU A 22 2.99 3.39 23.79
CA GLU A 22 4.29 3.85 24.29
C GLU A 22 5.31 4.01 23.15
N ILE A 23 5.33 3.07 22.21
CA ILE A 23 6.23 3.10 21.05
C ILE A 23 5.91 4.33 20.20
N SER A 24 4.66 4.57 19.86
CA SER A 24 4.27 5.66 18.96
C SER A 24 4.55 7.03 19.55
N GLN A 25 4.35 7.22 20.86
CA GLN A 25 4.72 8.46 21.57
C GLN A 25 6.24 8.70 21.54
N LYS A 26 7.05 7.65 21.73
CA LYS A 26 8.52 7.76 21.65
C LYS A 26 8.99 8.12 20.24
N ILE A 27 8.36 7.54 19.21
CA ILE A 27 8.65 7.87 17.81
C ILE A 27 8.24 9.31 17.51
N ALA A 28 7.05 9.74 17.94
CA ALA A 28 6.53 11.09 17.72
C ALA A 28 7.38 12.18 18.41
N ALA A 29 8.11 11.84 19.47
CA ALA A 29 9.01 12.77 20.17
C ALA A 29 10.36 12.96 19.45
N LEU A 30 10.71 12.11 18.48
CA LEU A 30 11.93 12.28 17.70
C LEU A 30 11.75 13.39 16.65
N PRO A 31 12.81 14.13 16.29
CA PRO A 31 12.77 15.12 15.21
C PRO A 31 12.79 14.43 13.83
N LEU A 32 11.78 13.61 13.58
CA LEU A 32 11.64 12.87 12.32
C LEU A 32 11.14 13.78 11.21
N PRO A 33 11.51 13.49 9.96
CA PRO A 33 11.25 14.41 8.87
C PRO A 33 9.94 14.03 8.18
N GLY A 34 9.05 15.01 7.93
CA GLY A 34 7.79 14.80 7.21
C GLY A 34 6.78 13.88 7.91
N VAL A 35 5.79 13.41 7.15
CA VAL A 35 4.72 12.52 7.62
C VAL A 35 5.15 11.05 7.45
N PRO A 36 5.10 10.20 8.49
CA PRO A 36 5.41 8.79 8.36
C PRO A 36 4.31 8.07 7.57
N ILE A 37 4.69 7.33 6.54
CA ILE A 37 3.75 6.58 5.68
C ILE A 37 3.97 5.07 5.73
N ARG A 38 5.13 4.60 6.22
CA ARG A 38 5.44 3.18 6.42
C ARG A 38 6.43 3.05 7.57
N LEU A 39 6.20 2.10 8.48
CA LEU A 39 7.11 1.81 9.59
C LEU A 39 7.39 0.31 9.69
N ILE A 40 8.66 -0.06 9.81
CA ILE A 40 9.13 -1.45 9.93
C ILE A 40 10.05 -1.54 11.14
N LEU A 41 9.76 -2.43 12.09
CA LEU A 41 10.69 -2.79 13.15
C LEU A 41 11.74 -3.74 12.57
N THR A 42 12.99 -3.30 12.48
CA THR A 42 14.06 -4.05 11.80
C THR A 42 14.97 -4.78 12.79
N LYS A 43 15.07 -4.28 14.04
CA LYS A 43 15.94 -4.86 15.07
C LYS A 43 15.44 -4.60 16.48
N VAL A 44 15.72 -5.55 17.38
CA VAL A 44 15.47 -5.44 18.81
C VAL A 44 16.72 -5.90 19.57
N GLU A 45 17.35 -5.01 20.34
CA GLU A 45 18.54 -5.30 21.14
C GLU A 45 18.42 -4.71 22.55
N GLY A 46 18.22 -5.56 23.56
CA GLY A 46 18.00 -5.09 24.93
C GLY A 46 16.76 -4.19 24.97
N ASP A 47 16.93 -2.93 25.34
CA ASP A 47 15.89 -1.89 25.36
C ASP A 47 15.83 -1.04 24.07
N THR A 48 16.75 -1.27 23.13
CA THR A 48 16.79 -0.53 21.86
C THR A 48 15.89 -1.20 20.81
N LEU A 49 15.02 -0.41 20.20
CA LEU A 49 14.26 -0.80 19.01
C LEU A 49 14.74 0.03 17.83
N THR A 50 15.16 -0.63 16.75
CA THR A 50 15.56 0.02 15.50
C THR A 50 14.44 -0.12 14.48
N PHE A 51 14.10 0.98 13.82
CA PHE A 51 13.07 1.05 12.81
C PHE A 51 13.61 1.57 11.49
N GLU A 52 13.11 1.03 10.39
CA GLU A 52 13.13 1.67 9.07
C GLU A 52 11.76 2.33 8.85
N SER A 53 11.74 3.60 8.43
CA SER A 53 10.51 4.31 8.12
C SER A 53 10.61 5.07 6.81
N SER A 54 9.54 5.02 6.02
CA SER A 54 9.37 5.88 4.87
C SER A 54 8.51 7.07 5.24
N PHE A 55 8.94 8.25 4.82
CA PHE A 55 8.29 9.53 5.09
C PHE A 55 8.03 10.25 3.79
N ILE A 56 7.06 11.16 3.84
CA ILE A 56 6.79 12.12 2.79
C ILE A 56 6.81 13.54 3.33
N ASP A 57 7.52 14.41 2.61
CA ASP A 57 7.52 15.84 2.79
C ASP A 57 6.74 16.48 1.65
N THR A 58 5.63 17.15 1.98
CA THR A 58 4.72 17.78 1.02
C THR A 58 3.95 18.91 1.71
N ASP A 59 3.50 19.89 0.93
CA ASP A 59 2.70 21.02 1.44
C ASP A 59 1.22 20.65 1.67
N ARG A 60 0.83 19.42 1.36
CA ARG A 60 -0.53 18.90 1.53
C ARG A 60 -0.69 18.24 2.90
N GLU A 61 -1.77 18.56 3.59
CA GLU A 61 -2.12 17.92 4.86
C GLU A 61 -2.66 16.51 4.66
N PRO A 62 -2.33 15.54 5.53
CA PRO A 62 -2.93 14.22 5.53
C PRO A 62 -4.46 14.27 5.72
N VAL A 63 -5.18 13.36 5.08
CA VAL A 63 -6.64 13.24 5.24
C VAL A 63 -7.05 12.36 6.42
N TRP A 64 -6.11 11.56 6.93
CA TRP A 64 -6.28 10.71 8.11
C TRP A 64 -5.33 11.14 9.23
N SER A 65 -5.61 10.67 10.44
CA SER A 65 -4.67 10.81 11.57
C SER A 65 -3.32 10.16 11.27
N SER A 66 -2.28 10.61 11.97
CA SER A 66 -0.95 10.02 11.83
C SER A 66 -0.98 8.53 12.13
N LEU A 67 -0.11 7.75 11.47
CA LEU A 67 0.10 6.35 11.82
C LEU A 67 0.55 6.16 13.28
N LEU A 68 1.07 7.21 13.91
CA LEU A 68 1.46 7.20 15.32
C LEU A 68 0.30 7.45 16.29
N ASP A 69 -0.85 7.92 15.78
CA ASP A 69 -2.03 8.20 16.58
C ASP A 69 -2.93 6.96 16.65
N ILE A 70 -3.28 6.57 17.87
CA ILE A 70 -4.19 5.46 18.14
C ILE A 70 -5.50 5.97 18.75
N ASN A 71 -6.61 5.63 18.09
CA ASN A 71 -7.96 5.92 18.54
C ASN A 71 -8.60 4.64 19.08
N ILE A 72 -8.51 4.45 20.40
CA ILE A 72 -9.06 3.27 21.08
C ILE A 72 -10.58 3.23 20.88
N ARG A 73 -11.06 2.15 20.24
CA ARG A 73 -12.49 1.94 19.98
C ARG A 73 -13.26 1.89 21.30
N GLN A 74 -14.20 2.82 21.46
CA GLN A 74 -15.04 2.95 22.65
C GLN A 74 -16.21 1.96 22.67
N ARG A 75 -16.54 1.36 21.51
CA ARG A 75 -17.64 0.41 21.35
C ARG A 75 -17.14 -0.82 20.62
N VAL A 76 -17.56 -1.98 21.10
CA VAL A 76 -17.32 -3.28 20.47
C VAL A 76 -18.69 -3.83 20.05
N SER A 77 -18.78 -4.29 18.81
CA SER A 77 -19.90 -5.11 18.35
C SER A 77 -19.37 -6.51 18.10
N ASN A 78 -20.14 -7.53 18.50
CA ASN A 78 -19.81 -8.92 18.19
C ASN A 78 -20.24 -9.30 16.77
N GLN A 79 -20.96 -8.42 16.07
CA GLN A 79 -21.51 -8.64 14.73
C GLN A 79 -21.46 -7.37 13.86
N PRO A 80 -21.11 -7.47 12.57
CA PRO A 80 -20.54 -8.66 11.93
C PRO A 80 -19.18 -9.05 12.54
N PHE A 81 -18.85 -10.34 12.57
CA PHE A 81 -17.52 -10.82 12.95
C PHE A 81 -16.53 -10.51 11.83
N VAL A 82 -15.74 -9.47 12.03
CA VAL A 82 -14.71 -9.01 11.09
C VAL A 82 -13.34 -9.49 11.54
N ALA A 83 -12.64 -10.22 10.69
CA ALA A 83 -11.25 -10.61 10.90
C ALA A 83 -10.33 -9.79 9.97
N VAL A 84 -9.08 -9.56 10.41
CA VAL A 84 -8.04 -8.93 9.59
C VAL A 84 -6.91 -9.94 9.42
N SER A 85 -6.53 -10.23 8.17
CA SER A 85 -5.39 -11.08 7.82
C SER A 85 -4.40 -10.28 6.98
N ILE A 86 -3.16 -10.17 7.44
CA ILE A 86 -2.12 -9.39 6.78
C ILE A 86 -0.99 -10.33 6.37
N ILE A 87 -0.66 -10.29 5.09
CA ILE A 87 0.50 -10.93 4.51
C ILE A 87 1.56 -9.85 4.26
N PRO A 88 2.65 -9.82 5.04
CA PRO A 88 3.65 -8.79 4.92
C PRO A 88 4.36 -8.92 3.57
N THR A 89 4.20 -7.91 2.73
CA THR A 89 4.73 -7.90 1.37
C THR A 89 6.21 -7.51 1.38
N GLY A 90 7.01 -8.15 0.52
CA GLY A 90 8.42 -7.77 0.35
C GLY A 90 9.35 -8.26 1.47
N VAL A 91 8.86 -9.11 2.38
CA VAL A 91 9.67 -9.77 3.43
C VAL A 91 9.77 -11.29 3.26
N ARG A 92 9.21 -11.85 2.17
CA ARG A 92 9.23 -13.30 1.86
C ARG A 92 8.62 -14.15 3.00
N ALA A 93 7.35 -13.91 3.30
CA ALA A 93 6.61 -14.79 4.19
C ALA A 93 6.57 -16.23 3.64
N GLU A 94 6.55 -17.23 4.52
CA GLU A 94 6.47 -18.65 4.11
C GLU A 94 5.15 -18.96 3.38
N ILE A 95 4.08 -18.27 3.76
CA ILE A 95 2.79 -18.24 3.07
C ILE A 95 2.51 -16.79 2.71
N GLY A 96 2.26 -16.49 1.44
CA GLY A 96 2.01 -15.12 1.00
C GLY A 96 3.26 -14.36 0.54
N GLY A 97 4.42 -15.02 0.52
CA GLY A 97 5.68 -14.42 0.10
C GLY A 97 5.82 -14.30 -1.42
N PHE A 98 4.98 -15.00 -2.17
CA PHE A 98 5.00 -15.08 -3.62
C PHE A 98 3.65 -14.65 -4.21
N ALA A 99 3.59 -14.44 -5.53
CA ALA A 99 2.35 -14.00 -6.16
C ALA A 99 1.23 -15.05 -5.99
N GLY A 100 0.14 -14.68 -5.33
CA GLY A 100 -1.08 -15.48 -5.20
C GLY A 100 -1.06 -16.64 -4.21
N ASP A 101 0.07 -17.00 -3.63
CA ASP A 101 0.23 -18.18 -2.76
C ASP A 101 -0.53 -18.08 -1.42
N ALA A 102 -0.87 -16.85 -0.99
CA ALA A 102 -1.73 -16.61 0.17
C ALA A 102 -3.22 -16.83 -0.11
N THR A 103 -3.66 -16.80 -1.38
CA THR A 103 -5.10 -16.80 -1.72
C THR A 103 -5.88 -17.98 -1.13
N PRO A 104 -5.37 -19.24 -1.17
CA PRO A 104 -6.06 -20.37 -0.54
C PRO A 104 -6.24 -20.20 0.97
N SER A 105 -5.21 -19.72 1.67
CA SER A 105 -5.25 -19.48 3.11
C SER A 105 -6.19 -18.33 3.46
N THR A 106 -6.17 -17.25 2.69
CA THR A 106 -7.11 -16.12 2.81
C THR A 106 -8.55 -16.61 2.65
N ASN A 107 -8.83 -17.39 1.61
CA ASN A 107 -10.17 -17.91 1.36
C ASN A 107 -10.63 -18.90 2.45
N LEU A 108 -9.73 -19.71 3.01
CA LEU A 108 -10.05 -20.58 4.13
C LEU A 108 -10.44 -19.76 5.38
N LEU A 109 -9.66 -18.73 5.72
CA LEU A 109 -9.97 -17.84 6.85
C LEU A 109 -11.29 -17.08 6.65
N ALA A 110 -11.61 -16.71 5.42
CA ALA A 110 -12.85 -16.04 5.07
C ALA A 110 -14.09 -16.88 5.41
N THR A 111 -13.99 -18.22 5.39
CA THR A 111 -15.10 -19.11 5.79
C THR A 111 -15.46 -19.05 7.27
N ALA A 112 -14.57 -18.50 8.12
CA ALA A 112 -14.75 -18.44 9.55
C ALA A 112 -15.25 -17.07 10.06
N CYS A 113 -15.51 -16.11 9.17
CA CYS A 113 -15.92 -14.75 9.54
C CYS A 113 -16.96 -14.17 8.56
N ASP A 114 -17.67 -13.13 9.00
CA ASP A 114 -18.64 -12.44 8.14
C ASP A 114 -17.92 -11.61 7.08
N TYR A 115 -16.78 -10.99 7.45
CA TYR A 115 -15.89 -10.30 6.53
C TYR A 115 -14.42 -10.51 6.90
N LEU A 116 -13.59 -10.81 5.91
CA LEU A 116 -12.13 -10.87 6.06
C LEU A 116 -11.50 -9.65 5.37
N VAL A 117 -10.87 -8.77 6.14
CA VAL A 117 -10.08 -7.67 5.60
C VAL A 117 -8.65 -8.13 5.34
N THR A 118 -8.11 -7.87 4.16
CA THR A 118 -6.73 -8.25 3.80
C THR A 118 -6.06 -7.27 2.85
N ASN A 119 -4.74 -7.39 2.70
CA ASN A 119 -3.92 -6.59 1.80
C ASN A 119 -3.89 -7.20 0.38
N PRO A 120 -3.54 -6.44 -0.68
CA PRO A 120 -3.78 -6.87 -2.07
C PRO A 120 -3.08 -8.18 -2.42
N ASN A 121 -1.81 -8.33 -2.02
CA ASN A 121 -0.98 -9.50 -2.32
C ASN A 121 -1.52 -10.82 -1.76
N ALA A 122 -2.48 -10.77 -0.83
CA ALA A 122 -3.10 -11.96 -0.28
C ALA A 122 -4.13 -12.63 -1.21
N VAL A 123 -4.58 -11.92 -2.26
CA VAL A 123 -5.65 -12.37 -3.17
C VAL A 123 -5.38 -12.10 -4.64
N THR A 124 -4.29 -11.39 -4.95
CA THR A 124 -3.85 -11.08 -6.32
C THR A 124 -2.57 -11.82 -6.71
N ALA A 125 -2.45 -12.13 -8.00
CA ALA A 125 -1.24 -12.62 -8.63
C ALA A 125 -1.14 -12.04 -10.04
N SER A 126 -0.53 -10.86 -10.18
CA SER A 126 -0.55 -10.10 -11.43
C SER A 126 -1.99 -9.88 -11.91
N ASP A 127 -2.36 -10.37 -13.09
CA ASP A 127 -3.68 -10.18 -13.70
C ASP A 127 -4.80 -11.02 -13.06
N ILE A 128 -4.50 -11.78 -12.00
CA ILE A 128 -5.40 -12.77 -11.42
C ILE A 128 -5.90 -12.29 -10.05
N TYR A 129 -7.20 -12.44 -9.81
CA TYR A 129 -7.86 -12.23 -8.52
C TYR A 129 -8.80 -13.40 -8.20
N PHE A 130 -8.66 -14.01 -7.01
CA PHE A 130 -9.47 -15.17 -6.60
C PHE A 130 -9.95 -15.11 -5.14
N GLY A 131 -10.14 -13.92 -4.58
CA GLY A 131 -10.74 -13.77 -3.25
C GLY A 131 -12.22 -14.20 -3.20
N GLN A 132 -12.68 -14.72 -2.06
CA GLN A 132 -14.11 -14.96 -1.81
C GLN A 132 -14.91 -13.64 -1.72
N ASP A 133 -16.24 -13.73 -1.90
CA ASP A 133 -17.14 -12.56 -1.91
C ASP A 133 -17.11 -11.72 -0.62
N ASN A 134 -16.78 -12.34 0.52
CA ASN A 134 -16.68 -11.66 1.82
C ASN A 134 -15.24 -11.20 2.16
N VAL A 135 -14.29 -11.32 1.22
CA VAL A 135 -12.94 -10.77 1.36
C VAL A 135 -12.94 -9.30 0.92
N LEU A 136 -12.65 -8.42 1.87
CA LEU A 136 -12.51 -6.99 1.64
C LEU A 136 -11.04 -6.64 1.48
N TYR A 137 -10.64 -6.33 0.26
CA TYR A 137 -9.31 -5.84 -0.03
C TYR A 137 -9.18 -4.36 0.37
N LEU A 138 -8.20 -4.06 1.21
CA LEU A 138 -7.77 -2.70 1.53
C LEU A 138 -6.26 -2.54 1.33
N GLU A 139 -5.89 -1.37 0.86
CA GLU A 139 -4.50 -0.92 0.81
C GLU A 139 -3.90 -0.87 2.25
N GLY A 140 -2.61 -1.15 2.39
CA GLY A 140 -1.95 -1.36 3.69
C GLY A 140 -2.03 -0.18 4.65
N ASN A 141 -1.91 1.07 4.19
CA ASN A 141 -2.11 2.23 5.07
C ASN A 141 -3.55 2.29 5.58
N LEU A 142 -4.55 2.03 4.73
CA LEU A 142 -5.94 1.98 5.17
C LEU A 142 -6.21 0.83 6.17
N ILE A 143 -5.51 -0.31 6.04
CA ILE A 143 -5.54 -1.36 7.07
C ILE A 143 -4.97 -0.85 8.39
N CYS A 144 -3.83 -0.16 8.36
CA CYS A 144 -3.26 0.47 9.56
C CYS A 144 -4.25 1.45 10.19
N GLN A 145 -4.83 2.36 9.40
CA GLN A 145 -5.83 3.32 9.87
C GLN A 145 -7.07 2.64 10.48
N LEU A 146 -7.52 1.51 9.91
CA LEU A 146 -8.61 0.70 10.46
C LEU A 146 -8.25 0.08 11.81
N LEU A 147 -7.05 -0.49 11.94
CA LEU A 147 -6.55 -1.14 13.15
C LEU A 147 -6.24 -0.14 14.26
N LEU A 148 -5.76 1.05 13.90
CA LEU A 148 -5.55 2.18 14.80
C LEU A 148 -6.87 2.83 15.24
N GLY A 149 -8.00 2.47 14.62
CA GLY A 149 -9.33 2.99 14.96
C GLY A 149 -9.63 4.38 14.37
N ASN A 150 -8.83 4.81 13.39
CA ASN A 150 -8.95 6.13 12.75
C ASN A 150 -10.03 6.14 11.67
N ILE A 151 -10.32 4.99 11.05
CA ILE A 151 -11.35 4.85 10.03
C ILE A 151 -12.28 3.65 10.29
N GLY A 152 -13.48 3.75 9.74
CA GLY A 152 -14.40 2.63 9.54
C GLY A 152 -14.48 2.26 8.07
N VAL A 153 -14.83 1.01 7.78
CA VAL A 153 -14.93 0.49 6.40
C VAL A 153 -16.36 0.05 6.15
N ILE A 154 -16.90 0.44 4.99
CA ILE A 154 -18.23 0.05 4.53
C ILE A 154 -18.03 -0.94 3.37
N PRO A 155 -18.53 -2.19 3.47
CA PRO A 155 -18.41 -3.19 2.41
C PRO A 155 -19.35 -2.84 1.25
N GLU A 156 -18.85 -2.08 0.28
CA GLU A 156 -19.62 -1.66 -0.90
C GLU A 156 -18.91 -2.07 -2.19
N LYS A 157 -19.66 -2.65 -3.14
CA LYS A 157 -19.18 -2.89 -4.50
C LYS A 157 -19.12 -1.57 -5.26
N ARG A 158 -17.92 -0.99 -5.37
CA ARG A 158 -17.71 0.25 -6.12
C ARG A 158 -17.80 -0.03 -7.63
N LYS A 159 -18.58 0.78 -8.33
CA LYS A 159 -18.70 0.75 -9.80
C LYS A 159 -18.02 1.91 -10.50
N ASN A 160 -17.59 2.93 -9.74
CA ASN A 160 -16.90 4.10 -10.25
C ASN A 160 -15.47 4.12 -9.70
N ILE A 161 -14.50 3.92 -10.59
CA ILE A 161 -13.07 3.97 -10.27
C ILE A 161 -12.39 4.98 -11.19
N ALA A 162 -11.32 5.62 -10.73
CA ALA A 162 -10.43 6.38 -11.61
C ALA A 162 -9.23 5.53 -12.01
N ALA A 163 -8.58 5.90 -13.11
CA ALA A 163 -7.29 5.33 -13.49
C ALA A 163 -6.29 6.46 -13.69
N ILE A 164 -5.10 6.31 -13.11
CA ILE A 164 -3.95 7.17 -13.34
C ILE A 164 -2.89 6.36 -14.06
N ILE A 165 -2.51 6.82 -15.24
CA ILE A 165 -1.52 6.18 -16.09
C ILE A 165 -0.30 7.10 -16.11
N GLU A 166 0.85 6.59 -15.72
CA GLU A 166 2.11 7.31 -15.93
C GLU A 166 2.29 7.59 -17.42
N LYS A 167 2.74 8.81 -17.74
CA LYS A 167 3.19 9.17 -19.08
C LYS A 167 4.21 8.14 -19.57
N PRO A 168 3.88 7.30 -20.56
CA PRO A 168 4.77 6.24 -20.95
C PRO A 168 5.97 6.78 -21.75
N LYS A 169 7.07 6.03 -21.74
CA LYS A 169 8.20 6.26 -22.67
C LYS A 169 7.82 5.90 -24.12
N ASP A 170 6.78 5.09 -24.32
CA ASP A 170 6.31 4.62 -25.62
C ASP A 170 4.77 4.52 -25.64
N GLU A 171 4.14 5.11 -26.64
CA GLU A 171 2.68 5.14 -26.78
C GLU A 171 2.03 3.76 -26.86
N ARG A 172 2.76 2.71 -27.28
CA ARG A 172 2.25 1.34 -27.30
C ARG A 172 1.82 0.86 -25.91
N PHE A 173 2.54 1.26 -24.85
CA PHE A 173 2.17 0.91 -23.48
C PHE A 173 0.87 1.59 -23.05
N LEU A 174 0.71 2.89 -23.37
CA LEU A 174 -0.54 3.60 -23.10
C LEU A 174 -1.72 2.98 -23.85
N ASN A 175 -1.54 2.62 -25.13
CA ASN A 175 -2.58 1.95 -25.91
C ASN A 175 -2.98 0.60 -25.30
N ASN A 176 -2.02 -0.19 -24.80
CA ASN A 176 -2.32 -1.45 -24.12
C ASN A 176 -3.12 -1.24 -22.85
N VAL A 177 -2.74 -0.26 -22.01
CA VAL A 177 -3.48 0.07 -20.78
C VAL A 177 -4.88 0.58 -21.12
N ILE A 178 -5.03 1.51 -22.07
CA ILE A 178 -6.34 2.01 -22.50
C ILE A 178 -7.23 0.88 -23.03
N ASN A 179 -6.67 -0.05 -23.81
CA ASN A 179 -7.41 -1.20 -24.30
C ASN A 179 -7.87 -2.11 -23.16
N ALA A 180 -7.03 -2.35 -22.16
CA ALA A 180 -7.42 -3.12 -20.96
C ALA A 180 -8.54 -2.42 -20.17
N LEU A 181 -8.44 -1.10 -19.96
CA LEU A 181 -9.47 -0.30 -19.31
C LEU A 181 -10.80 -0.33 -20.08
N ASN A 182 -10.75 -0.21 -21.41
CA ASN A 182 -11.94 -0.31 -22.26
C ASN A 182 -12.55 -1.71 -22.24
N GLY A 183 -11.71 -2.76 -22.20
CA GLY A 183 -12.16 -4.13 -22.00
C GLY A 183 -12.91 -4.30 -20.68
N LEU A 184 -12.37 -3.77 -19.59
CA LEU A 184 -13.00 -3.83 -18.27
C LEU A 184 -14.30 -3.02 -18.21
N ARG A 185 -14.37 -1.85 -18.87
CA ARG A 185 -15.63 -1.10 -19.04
C ARG A 185 -16.68 -1.93 -19.79
N ALA A 186 -16.31 -2.50 -20.92
CA ALA A 186 -17.24 -3.20 -21.82
C ALA A 186 -17.73 -4.54 -21.26
N VAL A 187 -16.84 -5.33 -20.66
CA VAL A 187 -17.14 -6.67 -20.16
C VAL A 187 -17.54 -6.65 -18.69
N GLY A 188 -16.82 -5.89 -17.87
CA GLY A 188 -17.03 -5.83 -16.42
C GLY A 188 -18.13 -4.85 -15.98
N GLY A 189 -18.58 -3.96 -16.87
CA GLY A 189 -19.61 -2.96 -16.56
C GLY A 189 -19.17 -1.95 -15.48
N ILE A 190 -17.86 -1.74 -15.35
CA ILE A 190 -17.26 -0.80 -14.40
C ILE A 190 -17.10 0.55 -15.10
N ASN A 191 -17.59 1.61 -14.47
CA ASN A 191 -17.31 2.97 -14.91
C ASN A 191 -15.90 3.36 -14.44
N ILE A 192 -15.02 3.60 -15.41
CA ILE A 192 -13.65 4.05 -15.16
C ILE A 192 -13.59 5.51 -15.59
N ASP A 193 -13.66 6.46 -14.66
CA ASP A 193 -13.66 7.89 -14.96
C ASP A 193 -13.27 8.70 -13.70
N PRO A 194 -12.30 9.63 -13.77
CA PRO A 194 -11.50 9.98 -14.95
C PRO A 194 -10.40 8.95 -15.25
N VAL A 195 -9.94 8.96 -16.50
CA VAL A 195 -8.65 8.35 -16.90
C VAL A 195 -7.66 9.48 -17.11
N VAL A 196 -6.67 9.58 -16.23
CA VAL A 196 -5.69 10.66 -16.21
C VAL A 196 -4.34 10.12 -16.64
N VAL A 197 -3.73 10.73 -17.64
CA VAL A 197 -2.31 10.49 -17.96
C VAL A 197 -1.50 11.58 -17.28
N THR A 198 -0.45 11.22 -16.53
CA THR A 198 0.39 12.21 -15.85
C THR A 198 1.09 13.16 -16.84
N GLY A 199 1.43 14.38 -16.42
CA GLY A 199 2.10 15.37 -17.28
C GLY A 199 3.55 15.00 -17.61
N GLY A 200 4.20 14.31 -16.66
CA GLY A 200 5.57 13.79 -16.74
C GLY A 200 5.72 12.39 -16.13
N PRO A 201 6.94 11.84 -16.14
CA PRO A 201 7.22 10.50 -15.60
C PRO A 201 7.09 10.47 -14.06
N VAL A 202 6.79 9.29 -13.55
CA VAL A 202 6.72 8.94 -12.12
C VAL A 202 7.78 7.86 -11.89
N GLU A 203 9.04 8.27 -11.89
CA GLU A 203 10.18 7.35 -11.87
C GLU A 203 10.25 6.66 -10.50
N THR A 204 10.08 5.35 -10.50
CA THR A 204 10.16 4.52 -9.29
C THR A 204 11.22 3.45 -9.47
N ALA A 205 12.34 3.59 -8.78
CA ALA A 205 13.38 2.57 -8.76
C ALA A 205 13.14 1.63 -7.57
N CYS A 206 12.94 0.35 -7.83
CA CYS A 206 12.76 -0.67 -6.81
C CYS A 206 14.13 -1.08 -6.25
N THR A 207 14.24 -1.07 -4.93
CA THR A 207 15.49 -1.34 -4.22
C THR A 207 15.27 -2.35 -3.10
N TYR A 208 16.37 -2.81 -2.50
CA TYR A 208 16.32 -3.53 -1.23
C TYR A 208 16.96 -2.67 -0.14
N SER A 209 16.39 -2.69 1.05
CA SER A 209 17.03 -2.12 2.22
C SER A 209 18.27 -2.91 2.61
N GLN A 210 19.07 -2.33 3.51
CA GLN A 210 20.16 -3.05 4.16
C GLN A 210 19.71 -4.25 5.00
N TYR A 211 18.41 -4.32 5.33
CA TYR A 211 17.79 -5.43 6.07
C TYR A 211 17.21 -6.52 5.15
N GLY A 212 17.30 -6.34 3.83
CA GLY A 212 16.88 -7.32 2.83
C GLY A 212 15.40 -7.26 2.44
N ASN A 213 14.61 -6.34 2.99
CA ASN A 213 13.23 -6.11 2.55
C ASN A 213 13.18 -5.22 1.30
N ALA A 214 12.15 -5.41 0.47
CA ALA A 214 11.92 -4.54 -0.69
C ALA A 214 11.58 -3.09 -0.27
N SER A 215 12.01 -2.13 -1.07
CA SER A 215 11.84 -0.69 -0.88
C SER A 215 11.82 0.03 -2.24
N GLY A 216 11.85 1.35 -2.25
CA GLY A 216 11.93 2.13 -3.48
C GLY A 216 12.45 3.55 -3.32
N GLU A 217 12.92 4.11 -4.43
CA GLU A 217 13.26 5.51 -4.61
C GLU A 217 12.30 6.15 -5.62
N PHE A 218 11.85 7.37 -5.32
CA PHE A 218 10.72 7.99 -6.01
C PHE A 218 11.09 9.38 -6.54
N LYS A 219 10.78 9.64 -7.82
CA LYS A 219 10.87 10.98 -8.43
C LYS A 219 9.62 11.28 -9.24
N GLY A 220 9.35 12.57 -9.46
CA GLY A 220 8.15 13.00 -10.18
C GLY A 220 6.87 12.84 -9.36
N MET A 221 6.96 12.78 -8.02
CA MET A 221 5.79 12.66 -7.15
C MET A 221 4.82 13.85 -7.30
N ASP A 222 5.33 15.04 -7.62
CA ASP A 222 4.49 16.20 -7.93
C ASP A 222 3.59 15.97 -9.16
N GLU A 223 4.01 15.18 -10.15
CA GLU A 223 3.18 14.84 -11.32
C GLU A 223 2.07 13.86 -10.96
N LEU A 224 2.37 12.90 -10.07
CA LEU A 224 1.37 12.00 -9.51
C LEU A 224 0.35 12.78 -8.66
N MET A 225 0.79 13.67 -7.78
CA MET A 225 -0.09 14.55 -6.97
C MET A 225 -1.05 15.36 -7.84
N LYS A 226 -0.57 16.00 -8.92
CA LYS A 226 -1.45 16.72 -9.85
C LYS A 226 -2.51 15.82 -10.48
N ALA A 227 -2.16 14.58 -10.84
CA ALA A 227 -3.12 13.64 -11.42
C ALA A 227 -4.17 13.21 -10.39
N LEU A 228 -3.78 13.07 -9.13
CA LEU A 228 -4.69 12.73 -8.03
C LEU A 228 -5.61 13.88 -7.64
N ASP A 229 -5.15 15.12 -7.73
CA ASP A 229 -6.00 16.30 -7.55
C ASP A 229 -7.15 16.32 -8.56
N VAL A 230 -6.90 15.90 -9.81
CA VAL A 230 -7.95 15.73 -10.82
C VAL A 230 -8.95 14.65 -10.40
N VAL A 231 -8.46 13.52 -9.88
CA VAL A 231 -9.32 12.42 -9.41
C VAL A 231 -10.15 12.82 -8.20
N GLU A 232 -9.58 13.55 -7.24
CA GLU A 232 -10.27 13.99 -6.02
C GLU A 232 -11.48 14.88 -6.33
N ASN A 233 -11.38 15.70 -7.38
CA ASN A 233 -12.44 16.56 -7.89
C ASN A 233 -13.51 15.80 -8.71
N SER A 234 -13.38 14.48 -8.85
CA SER A 234 -14.35 13.62 -9.53
C SER A 234 -15.26 12.87 -8.56
N SER A 235 -16.17 12.04 -9.10
CA SER A 235 -17.01 11.14 -8.31
C SER A 235 -16.32 9.83 -7.92
N ALA A 236 -15.13 9.55 -8.45
CA ALA A 236 -14.40 8.33 -8.15
C ALA A 236 -13.90 8.31 -6.70
N ARG A 237 -13.99 7.14 -6.07
CA ARG A 237 -13.53 6.90 -4.69
C ARG A 237 -12.60 5.69 -4.58
N ALA A 238 -12.16 5.18 -5.72
CA ALA A 238 -11.11 4.19 -5.85
C ALA A 238 -10.25 4.54 -7.07
N VAL A 239 -8.94 4.28 -6.98
CA VAL A 239 -7.97 4.63 -8.02
C VAL A 239 -7.10 3.43 -8.35
N ALA A 240 -7.04 3.09 -9.64
CA ALA A 240 -6.02 2.19 -10.17
C ALA A 240 -4.82 3.03 -10.65
N LEU A 241 -3.63 2.71 -10.17
CA LEU A 241 -2.40 3.39 -10.51
C LEU A 241 -1.54 2.49 -11.39
N MET A 242 -1.28 2.91 -12.62
CA MET A 242 -0.38 2.24 -13.55
C MET A 242 0.89 3.08 -13.71
N THR A 243 1.91 2.78 -12.91
CA THR A 243 3.23 3.42 -13.00
C THR A 243 4.33 2.39 -13.23
N THR A 244 5.41 2.83 -13.86
CA THR A 244 6.59 2.03 -14.13
C THR A 244 7.37 1.81 -12.85
N LEU A 245 7.64 0.54 -12.55
CA LEU A 245 8.52 0.11 -11.48
C LEU A 245 9.79 -0.45 -12.10
N GLU A 246 10.89 0.29 -11.99
CA GLU A 246 12.19 -0.10 -12.53
C GLU A 246 12.91 -1.04 -11.56
N VAL A 247 13.22 -2.25 -12.01
CA VAL A 247 14.00 -3.25 -11.27
C VAL A 247 15.23 -3.61 -12.11
N ASP A 248 16.40 -3.73 -11.47
CA ASP A 248 17.62 -4.23 -12.13
C ASP A 248 17.36 -5.60 -12.78
N ASP A 249 17.82 -5.79 -14.02
CA ASP A 249 17.53 -7.01 -14.77
C ASP A 249 18.03 -8.26 -14.06
N LYS A 250 19.18 -8.22 -13.38
CA LYS A 250 19.69 -9.40 -12.65
C LYS A 250 18.77 -9.77 -11.51
N ILE A 251 18.25 -8.79 -10.77
CA ILE A 251 17.29 -9.00 -9.68
C ILE A 251 15.99 -9.57 -10.23
N ARG A 252 15.45 -8.97 -11.30
CA ARG A 252 14.23 -9.45 -11.96
C ARG A 252 14.37 -10.91 -12.42
N GLN A 253 15.48 -11.24 -13.07
CA GLN A 253 15.74 -12.59 -13.54
C GLN A 253 15.95 -13.58 -12.39
N ALA A 254 16.61 -13.17 -11.30
CA ALA A 254 16.73 -13.99 -10.10
C ALA A 254 15.36 -14.32 -9.50
N TYR A 255 14.47 -13.32 -9.42
CA TYR A 255 13.11 -13.53 -8.92
C TYR A 255 12.33 -14.51 -9.81
N TYR A 256 12.38 -14.34 -11.13
CA TYR A 256 11.71 -15.25 -12.08
C TYR A 256 12.28 -16.66 -12.10
N ARG A 257 13.55 -16.85 -11.74
CA ARG A 257 14.14 -18.18 -11.53
C ARG A 257 13.75 -18.83 -10.20
N GLY A 258 12.95 -18.15 -9.38
CA GLY A 258 12.56 -18.63 -8.05
C GLY A 258 13.73 -18.64 -7.07
N GLU A 259 14.74 -17.80 -7.29
CA GLU A 259 15.82 -17.63 -6.33
C GLU A 259 15.26 -17.11 -5.00
N SER A 260 16.02 -17.31 -3.93
CA SER A 260 15.55 -17.06 -2.57
C SER A 260 15.54 -15.57 -2.20
N ILE A 261 14.88 -14.73 -3.00
CA ILE A 261 14.76 -13.28 -2.80
C ILE A 261 13.29 -12.86 -2.62
N PRO A 262 13.00 -11.77 -1.90
CA PRO A 262 11.64 -11.23 -1.81
C PRO A 262 11.12 -10.73 -3.16
N ASN A 263 9.82 -10.44 -3.23
CA ASN A 263 9.24 -9.69 -4.34
C ASN A 263 9.90 -8.29 -4.43
N PRO A 264 10.62 -7.94 -5.51
CA PRO A 264 11.32 -6.66 -5.63
C PRO A 264 10.39 -5.46 -5.82
N TRP A 265 9.17 -5.64 -6.29
CA TRP A 265 8.21 -4.57 -6.58
C TRP A 265 7.43 -4.12 -5.34
N GLY A 266 7.05 -5.09 -4.50
CA GLY A 266 6.02 -4.87 -3.48
C GLY A 266 6.34 -3.80 -2.43
N GLY A 267 7.62 -3.55 -2.14
CA GLY A 267 8.02 -2.48 -1.24
C GLY A 267 7.78 -1.09 -1.82
N ALA A 268 8.10 -0.88 -3.09
CA ALA A 268 7.89 0.38 -3.78
C ALA A 268 6.38 0.64 -4.01
N GLU A 269 5.63 -0.39 -4.40
CA GLU A 269 4.16 -0.33 -4.54
C GLU A 269 3.49 0.07 -3.23
N ALA A 270 3.90 -0.55 -2.12
CA ALA A 270 3.36 -0.24 -0.79
C ALA A 270 3.63 1.21 -0.41
N ILE A 271 4.86 1.71 -0.54
CA ILE A 271 5.17 3.11 -0.20
C ILE A 271 4.36 4.08 -1.07
N MET A 272 4.25 3.83 -2.38
CA MET A 272 3.49 4.66 -3.31
C MET A 272 2.01 4.72 -2.93
N THR A 273 1.41 3.56 -2.65
CA THR A 273 -0.01 3.47 -2.30
C THR A 273 -0.30 3.95 -0.88
N HIS A 274 0.62 3.78 0.08
CA HIS A 274 0.51 4.38 1.42
C HIS A 274 0.57 5.90 1.35
N MET A 275 1.44 6.45 0.50
CA MET A 275 1.51 7.89 0.26
C MET A 275 0.17 8.39 -0.27
N LEU A 276 -0.30 7.82 -1.37
CA LEU A 276 -1.61 8.11 -1.97
C LEU A 276 -2.74 8.15 -0.94
N THR A 277 -2.93 7.05 -0.22
CA THR A 277 -4.06 6.93 0.69
C THR A 277 -3.90 7.80 1.94
N ASN A 278 -2.70 8.28 2.28
CA ASN A 278 -2.52 9.23 3.39
C ASN A 278 -3.00 10.65 3.07
N PHE A 279 -2.93 11.08 1.81
CA PHE A 279 -3.27 12.46 1.41
C PHE A 279 -4.58 12.58 0.64
N TYR A 280 -5.17 11.46 0.22
CA TYR A 280 -6.41 11.48 -0.57
C TYR A 280 -7.47 10.53 0.00
N PRO A 281 -8.75 10.93 0.03
CA PRO A 281 -9.82 10.18 0.67
C PRO A 281 -10.41 9.10 -0.25
N PHE A 282 -9.57 8.28 -0.88
CA PHE A 282 -9.98 7.14 -1.71
C PHE A 282 -9.14 5.88 -1.44
N THR A 283 -9.64 4.74 -1.88
CA THR A 283 -8.86 3.49 -1.91
C THR A 283 -7.96 3.47 -3.14
N ALA A 284 -6.77 2.91 -3.06
CA ALA A 284 -5.85 2.82 -4.20
C ALA A 284 -5.26 1.42 -4.34
N ALA A 285 -4.99 1.04 -5.59
CA ALA A 285 -4.25 -0.16 -5.95
C ALA A 285 -3.20 0.20 -7.02
N HIS A 286 -1.99 -0.34 -6.89
CA HIS A 286 -1.04 -0.38 -8.00
C HIS A 286 -1.42 -1.55 -8.91
N ALA A 287 -1.43 -1.33 -10.23
CA ALA A 287 -2.02 -2.21 -11.24
C ALA A 287 -1.11 -2.38 -12.46
#